data_AF-A0A2V8E8B4-F1
#
_entry.id   AF-A0A2V8E8B4-F1
#
_cell.length_a   1.000
_cell.length_b   1.000
_cell.length_c   1.000
_cell.angle_alpha   90.00
_cell.angle_beta   90.00
_cell.angle_gamma   90.00
#
_symmetry.space_group_name_H-M   'P 1'
#
loop_
_entity.id
_entity.type
_entity.pdbx_description
1 polymer ?
#
loop_
_entity_poly.entity_id
_entity_poly.type
_entity_poly.pdbx_seq_one_letter_code
_entity_poly.pdbx_strand_id
1 'polypeptide(L)'
;MPPRSSSLRRRTAPLLPLLIGLWGGVGRAPTVAAPAAPPPKSLRLYVFDCGVLNISKEGVERYHVATAEVGETRMPVPCFLIAHPKGTLMWDVGVIPDRLVEAQAQRGARSNINPTAAAVVTRTLESQLAQIGYRPADITYV
;
A
#
# COMPACT_ATOMS: atom_id res chain seq x y z
N MET A 1 -74.03 38.48 -15.59
CA MET A 1 -74.43 37.96 -14.27
C MET A 1 -73.15 37.76 -13.44
N PRO A 2 -72.79 38.65 -12.50
CA PRO A 2 -71.62 38.47 -11.64
C PRO A 2 -72.01 37.85 -10.28
N PRO A 3 -71.07 37.18 -9.59
CA PRO A 3 -70.74 37.64 -8.24
C PRO A 3 -69.23 37.49 -7.92
N ARG A 4 -68.60 38.53 -7.36
CA ARG A 4 -68.34 38.82 -5.93
C ARG A 4 -66.89 38.54 -5.51
N SER A 5 -66.16 39.64 -5.42
CA SER A 5 -65.12 39.98 -4.44
C SER A 5 -65.04 39.10 -3.19
N SER A 6 -63.83 38.64 -2.87
CA SER A 6 -63.37 38.57 -1.48
C SER A 6 -61.93 39.12 -1.38
N SER A 7 -61.81 40.29 -0.76
CA SER A 7 -60.55 40.85 -0.29
C SER A 7 -60.10 40.10 0.96
N LEU A 8 -58.85 39.61 1.05
CA LEU A 8 -58.24 39.37 2.35
C LEU A 8 -56.79 39.84 2.41
N ARG A 9 -56.65 40.89 3.23
CA ARG A 9 -55.49 41.55 3.85
C ARG A 9 -54.11 40.89 3.77
N ARG A 10 -53.15 41.75 3.41
CA ARG A 10 -51.71 41.68 3.69
C ARG A 10 -51.40 41.27 5.14
N ARG A 11 -50.42 40.38 5.31
CA ARG A 11 -49.50 40.37 6.45
C ARG A 11 -48.09 40.04 5.98
N THR A 12 -47.26 41.06 5.83
CA THR A 12 -45.80 40.95 5.74
C THR A 12 -45.25 40.71 7.14
N ALA A 13 -44.47 39.66 7.33
CA ALA A 13 -43.62 39.46 8.50
C ALA A 13 -42.21 39.12 8.01
N PRO A 14 -41.17 39.90 8.34
CA PRO A 14 -39.79 39.52 8.06
C PRO A 14 -39.26 38.71 9.25
N LEU A 15 -38.68 37.53 9.00
CA LEU A 15 -37.90 36.82 10.00
C LEU A 15 -36.53 36.45 9.42
N LEU A 16 -35.54 37.00 10.10
CA LEU A 16 -34.09 37.00 9.93
C LEU A 16 -33.50 35.58 9.76
N PRO A 17 -32.60 35.31 8.80
CA PRO A 17 -31.84 34.06 8.80
C PRO A 17 -30.67 34.18 9.80
N LEU A 18 -30.75 33.42 10.89
CA LEU A 18 -29.61 33.21 11.80
C LEU A 18 -28.68 32.17 11.16
N LEU A 19 -27.65 32.63 10.44
CA LEU A 19 -26.59 31.78 9.91
C LEU A 19 -25.64 31.40 11.06
N ILE A 20 -25.83 30.22 11.64
CA ILE A 20 -24.85 29.61 12.55
C ILE A 20 -23.66 29.14 11.70
N GLY A 21 -22.56 29.89 11.78
CA GLY A 21 -21.28 29.50 11.21
C GLY A 21 -20.67 28.33 11.99
N LEU A 22 -20.81 27.12 11.45
CA LEU A 22 -20.02 25.96 11.87
C LEU A 22 -18.68 25.99 11.12
N TRP A 23 -17.74 26.79 11.61
CA TRP A 23 -16.32 26.55 11.38
C TRP A 23 -15.87 25.38 12.26
N GLY A 24 -16.26 24.17 11.85
CA GLY A 24 -15.71 22.94 12.40
C GLY A 24 -14.29 22.75 11.89
N GLY A 25 -13.30 23.16 12.68
CA GLY A 25 -11.91 22.79 12.46
C GLY A 25 -11.79 21.27 12.41
N VAL A 26 -11.26 20.75 11.31
CA VAL A 26 -10.92 19.33 11.17
C VAL A 26 -9.71 19.07 12.07
N GLY A 27 -9.97 18.77 13.35
CA GLY A 27 -8.96 18.27 14.27
C GLY A 27 -8.52 16.88 13.81
N ARG A 28 -7.30 16.77 13.30
CA ARG A 28 -6.67 15.48 13.00
C ARG A 28 -6.43 14.76 14.33
N ALA A 29 -7.28 13.78 14.64
CA ALA A 29 -7.09 12.94 15.81
C ALA A 29 -5.71 12.27 15.77
N PRO A 30 -4.99 12.18 16.91
CA PRO A 30 -3.72 11.49 16.96
C PRO A 30 -3.94 10.02 16.62
N THR A 31 -3.29 9.54 15.56
CA THR A 31 -3.17 8.11 15.27
C THR A 31 -2.33 7.47 16.36
N VAL A 32 -2.97 6.79 17.30
CA VAL A 32 -2.28 5.92 18.27
C VAL A 32 -1.70 4.75 17.49
N ALA A 33 -0.37 4.67 17.45
CA ALA A 33 0.32 3.55 16.82
C ALA A 33 -0.07 2.24 17.55
N ALA A 34 -0.48 1.23 16.78
CA ALA A 34 -0.72 -0.11 17.33
C ALA A 34 0.57 -0.63 18.00
N PRO A 35 0.49 -1.37 19.12
CA PRO A 35 1.68 -1.96 19.74
C PRO A 35 2.40 -2.91 18.78
N ALA A 36 3.74 -2.93 18.84
CA ALA A 36 4.56 -3.89 18.10
C ALA A 36 4.19 -5.34 18.46
N ALA A 37 4.29 -6.27 17.52
CA ALA A 37 4.16 -7.70 17.82
C ALA A 37 5.14 -8.09 18.93
N PRO A 38 4.71 -8.85 19.95
CA PRO A 38 5.63 -9.32 20.98
C PRO A 38 6.69 -10.24 20.36
N PRO A 39 7.94 -10.21 20.87
CA PRO A 39 8.98 -11.12 20.41
C PRO A 39 8.52 -12.58 20.48
N PRO A 40 8.77 -13.40 19.46
CA PRO A 40 8.34 -14.79 19.47
C PRO A 40 9.15 -15.58 20.51
N LYS A 41 8.56 -16.69 21.01
CA LYS A 41 9.24 -17.59 21.97
C LYS A 41 10.36 -18.42 21.32
N SER A 42 10.29 -18.63 20.01
CA SER A 42 11.26 -19.35 19.19
C SER A 42 11.45 -18.62 17.86
N LEU A 43 12.53 -18.92 17.13
CA LEU A 43 12.79 -18.33 15.83
C LEU A 43 11.64 -18.61 14.86
N ARG A 44 11.18 -17.56 14.15
CA ARG A 44 10.22 -17.64 13.05
C ARG A 44 10.84 -17.03 11.79
N LEU A 45 10.71 -17.73 10.67
CA LEU A 45 11.04 -17.23 9.34
C LEU A 45 9.75 -16.94 8.59
N TYR A 46 9.62 -15.71 8.09
CA TYR A 46 8.55 -15.31 7.20
C TYR A 46 9.14 -15.04 5.83
N VAL A 47 8.43 -15.47 4.78
CA VAL A 47 8.78 -15.21 3.39
C VAL A 47 7.73 -14.29 2.81
N PHE A 48 8.15 -13.16 2.26
CA PHE A 48 7.28 -12.19 1.63
C PHE A 48 7.45 -12.23 0.11
N ASP A 49 6.36 -11.96 -0.60
CA ASP A 49 6.37 -11.75 -2.04
C ASP A 49 6.80 -10.31 -2.31
N CYS A 50 8.09 -10.11 -2.55
CA CYS A 50 8.63 -8.80 -2.96
C CYS A 50 8.69 -8.66 -4.48
N GLY A 51 7.90 -9.47 -5.20
CA GLY A 51 7.69 -9.40 -6.63
C GLY A 51 8.44 -10.47 -7.42
N VAL A 52 8.60 -10.18 -8.70
CA VAL A 52 9.17 -11.10 -9.68
C VAL A 52 9.99 -10.33 -10.70
N LEU A 53 11.09 -10.92 -11.15
CA LEU A 53 11.83 -10.44 -12.31
C LEU A 53 11.36 -11.20 -13.56
N ASN A 54 10.92 -10.47 -14.57
CA ASN A 54 10.74 -11.00 -15.91
C ASN A 54 12.07 -10.90 -16.64
N ILE A 55 12.58 -12.05 -17.09
CA ILE A 55 13.86 -12.15 -17.79
C ILE A 55 13.59 -12.26 -19.30
N SER A 56 14.26 -11.40 -20.07
CA SER A 56 14.21 -11.41 -21.54
C SER A 56 14.89 -12.65 -22.13
N LYS A 57 14.68 -12.89 -23.42
CA LYS A 57 15.39 -13.92 -24.19
C LYS A 57 16.90 -13.76 -24.08
N GLU A 58 17.39 -12.54 -24.30
CA GLU A 58 18.82 -12.21 -24.21
C GLU A 58 19.35 -12.44 -22.79
N GLY A 59 18.51 -12.20 -21.78
CA GLY A 59 18.80 -12.48 -20.37
C GLY A 59 18.91 -13.96 -20.03
N VAL A 60 18.23 -14.84 -20.77
CA VAL A 60 18.38 -16.29 -20.64
C VAL A 60 19.62 -16.76 -21.41
N GLU A 61 19.72 -16.38 -22.68
CA GLU A 61 20.76 -16.87 -23.60
C GLU A 61 22.18 -16.45 -23.21
N ARG A 62 22.33 -15.39 -22.39
CA ARG A 62 23.63 -15.00 -21.81
C ARG A 62 24.30 -16.09 -20.96
N TYR A 63 23.53 -17.08 -20.49
CA TYR A 63 24.03 -18.22 -19.72
C TYR A 63 24.36 -19.43 -20.59
N HIS A 64 24.37 -19.26 -21.93
CA HIS A 64 24.63 -20.33 -22.90
C HIS A 64 23.60 -21.47 -22.85
N VAL A 65 22.35 -21.13 -22.56
CA VAL A 65 21.20 -22.03 -22.57
C VAL A 65 20.13 -21.42 -23.48
N ALA A 66 19.49 -22.22 -24.33
CA ALA A 66 18.40 -21.76 -25.18
C ALA A 66 17.11 -21.57 -24.37
N THR A 67 16.27 -20.60 -24.76
CA THR A 67 14.98 -20.38 -24.08
C THR A 67 14.06 -21.60 -24.11
N ALA A 68 14.20 -22.49 -25.11
CA ALA A 68 13.43 -23.73 -25.20
C ALA A 68 13.87 -24.81 -24.20
N GLU A 69 15.08 -24.69 -23.63
CA GLU A 69 15.61 -25.60 -22.62
C GLU A 69 15.23 -25.17 -21.19
N VAL A 70 14.66 -23.98 -21.04
CA VAL A 70 14.26 -23.40 -19.75
C VAL A 70 12.74 -23.37 -19.64
N GLY A 71 12.19 -23.92 -18.56
CA GLY A 71 10.75 -23.95 -18.32
C GLY A 71 10.17 -22.60 -17.90
N GLU A 72 10.53 -22.13 -16.71
CA GLU A 72 10.12 -20.83 -16.17
C GLU A 72 11.32 -19.89 -16.16
N THR A 73 11.13 -18.69 -16.71
CA THR A 73 12.19 -17.67 -16.81
C THR A 73 11.99 -16.53 -15.82
N ARG A 74 10.82 -16.46 -15.19
CA ARG A 74 10.54 -15.51 -14.12
C ARG A 74 11.27 -15.91 -12.84
N MET A 75 11.95 -14.95 -12.23
CA MET A 75 12.71 -15.18 -10.99
C MET A 75 11.98 -14.53 -9.82
N PRO A 76 11.61 -15.28 -8.76
CA PRO A 76 10.98 -14.69 -7.59
C PRO A 76 11.95 -13.76 -6.87
N VAL A 77 11.42 -12.67 -6.32
CA VAL A 77 12.14 -11.77 -5.43
C VAL A 77 11.56 -11.97 -4.02
N PRO A 78 12.11 -12.88 -3.20
CA PRO A 78 11.67 -13.02 -1.83
C PRO A 78 12.32 -11.95 -0.94
N CYS A 79 11.58 -11.47 0.06
CA CYS A 79 12.15 -10.84 1.24
C CYS A 79 11.90 -11.72 2.46
N PHE A 80 12.76 -11.67 3.47
CA PHE A 80 12.62 -12.52 4.64
C PHE A 80 12.65 -11.72 5.95
N LEU A 81 11.65 -11.93 6.81
CA LEU A 81 11.76 -11.54 8.21
C LEU A 81 12.17 -12.75 9.03
N ILE A 82 13.29 -12.62 9.72
CA ILE A 82 13.74 -13.54 10.76
C ILE A 82 13.38 -12.90 12.10
N ALA A 83 12.27 -13.34 12.70
CA ALA A 83 11.86 -12.90 14.01
C ALA A 83 12.44 -13.84 15.08
N HIS A 84 13.38 -13.32 15.88
CA HIS A 84 14.07 -14.06 16.92
C HIS A 84 13.73 -13.47 18.30
N PRO A 85 13.75 -14.25 19.40
CA PRO A 85 13.54 -13.72 20.76
C PRO A 85 14.45 -12.54 21.16
N LYS A 86 15.57 -12.33 20.46
CA LYS A 86 16.56 -11.26 20.70
C LYS A 86 16.43 -10.06 19.76
N GLY A 87 15.47 -10.07 18.84
CA GLY A 87 15.31 -9.03 17.83
C GLY A 87 14.96 -9.61 16.46
N THR A 88 14.82 -8.71 15.50
CA THR A 88 14.34 -9.00 14.14
C THR A 88 15.42 -8.65 13.13
N LEU A 89 15.61 -9.52 12.15
CA LEU A 89 16.44 -9.27 10.97
C LEU A 89 15.54 -9.31 9.75
N MET A 90 15.56 -8.25 8.96
CA MET A 90 15.00 -8.24 7.62
C MET A 90 16.12 -8.54 6.63
N TRP A 91 16.00 -9.63 5.87
CA TRP A 91 16.92 -9.97 4.80
C TRP A 91 16.27 -9.60 3.46
N ASP A 92 16.92 -8.66 2.76
CA ASP A 92 16.42 -7.95 1.57
C ASP A 92 15.11 -7.18 1.78
N VAL A 93 14.87 -6.19 0.92
CA VAL A 93 13.69 -5.31 0.97
C VAL A 93 13.00 -5.13 -0.38
N GLY A 94 13.33 -5.99 -1.34
CA GLY A 94 12.76 -5.98 -2.68
C GLY A 94 13.43 -4.98 -3.63
N VAL A 95 12.79 -4.76 -4.78
CA VAL A 95 13.39 -4.00 -5.89
C VAL A 95 12.76 -2.63 -6.11
N ILE A 96 11.45 -2.51 -5.91
CA ILE A 96 10.71 -1.26 -6.12
C ILE A 96 10.29 -0.71 -4.76
N PRO A 97 10.64 0.54 -4.41
CA PRO A 97 10.22 1.16 -3.15
C PRO A 97 8.70 1.21 -3.01
N ASP A 98 8.18 0.94 -1.80
CA ASP A 98 6.74 0.85 -1.50
C ASP A 98 5.93 2.05 -1.99
N ARG A 99 6.46 3.28 -1.87
CA ARG A 99 5.81 4.51 -2.39
C ARG A 99 5.47 4.45 -3.88
N LEU A 100 6.30 3.76 -4.68
CA LEU A 100 6.08 3.61 -6.12
C LEU A 100 5.11 2.46 -6.39
N VAL A 101 5.14 1.41 -5.56
CA VAL A 101 4.16 0.33 -5.59
C VAL A 101 2.75 0.86 -5.37
N GLU A 102 2.56 1.70 -4.34
CA GLU A 102 1.27 2.33 -4.04
C GLU A 102 0.78 3.24 -5.18
N ALA A 103 1.67 4.07 -5.72
CA ALA A 103 1.36 4.97 -6.83
C ALA A 103 0.91 4.21 -8.10
N GLN A 104 1.28 2.94 -8.23
CA GLN A 104 1.00 2.09 -9.40
C GLN A 104 0.09 0.89 -9.06
N ALA A 105 -0.56 0.88 -7.90
CA ALA A 105 -1.28 -0.28 -7.36
C ALA A 105 -2.29 -0.91 -8.34
N GLN A 106 -2.93 -0.10 -9.19
CA GLN A 106 -3.92 -0.57 -10.16
C GLN A 106 -3.36 -1.45 -11.30
N ARG A 107 -2.04 -1.39 -11.55
CA ARG A 107 -1.41 -2.07 -12.70
C ARG A 107 -0.24 -2.97 -12.32
N GLY A 108 0.11 -3.01 -11.02
CA GLY A 108 1.38 -3.53 -10.53
C GLY A 108 2.53 -2.58 -10.88
N ALA A 109 3.38 -2.28 -9.91
CA ALA A 109 4.55 -1.46 -10.18
C ALA A 109 5.56 -2.19 -11.04
N ARG A 110 6.20 -1.46 -11.95
CA ARG A 110 7.19 -2.01 -12.89
C ARG A 110 8.44 -1.15 -12.92
N SER A 111 9.60 -1.80 -13.00
CA SER A 111 10.89 -1.13 -13.14
C SER A 111 11.84 -1.95 -14.00
N ASN A 112 12.52 -1.33 -14.96
CA ASN A 112 13.61 -1.98 -15.69
C ASN A 112 14.85 -1.98 -14.80
N ILE A 113 15.38 -3.16 -14.49
CA ILE A 113 16.52 -3.32 -13.59
C ILE A 113 17.83 -3.23 -14.38
N ASN A 114 17.81 -3.84 -15.57
CA ASN A 114 18.86 -3.75 -16.56
C ASN A 114 18.24 -4.07 -17.95
N PRO A 115 19.00 -4.03 -19.06
CA PRO A 115 18.46 -4.30 -20.40
C PRO A 115 17.77 -5.66 -20.56
N THR A 116 18.07 -6.62 -19.68
CA THR A 116 17.60 -8.00 -19.79
C THR A 116 16.60 -8.43 -18.71
N ALA A 117 16.31 -7.58 -17.72
CA ALA A 117 15.47 -7.91 -16.58
C ALA A 117 14.57 -6.74 -16.15
N ALA A 118 13.28 -7.02 -15.93
CA ALA A 118 12.32 -6.05 -15.41
C ALA A 118 11.58 -6.60 -14.19
N ALA A 119 11.50 -5.82 -13.11
CA ALA A 119 10.76 -6.18 -11.91
C ALA A 119 9.28 -5.84 -12.05
N VAL A 120 8.44 -6.67 -11.45
CA VAL A 120 7.01 -6.41 -11.21
C VAL A 120 6.70 -6.66 -9.74
N VAL A 121 6.11 -5.67 -9.07
CA VAL A 121 5.74 -5.74 -7.65
C VAL A 121 4.28 -5.30 -7.49
N THR A 122 3.47 -6.12 -6.83
CA THR A 122 2.02 -5.88 -6.68
C THR A 122 1.60 -5.53 -5.27
N ARG A 123 2.47 -5.76 -4.29
CA ARG A 123 2.20 -5.54 -2.87
C ARG A 123 3.39 -4.87 -2.21
N THR A 124 3.11 -3.88 -1.36
CA THR A 124 4.17 -3.26 -0.55
C THR A 124 4.69 -4.23 0.49
N LEU A 125 5.97 -4.15 0.79
CA LEU A 125 6.55 -4.91 1.90
C LEU A 125 5.94 -4.46 3.24
N GLU A 126 5.68 -3.16 3.39
CA GLU A 126 5.01 -2.60 4.56
C GLU A 126 3.63 -3.23 4.78
N SER A 127 2.82 -3.42 3.74
CA SER A 127 1.51 -4.08 3.88
C SER A 127 1.63 -5.55 4.33
N GLN A 128 2.68 -6.24 3.90
CA GLN A 128 2.92 -7.63 4.24
C GLN A 128 3.43 -7.80 5.67
N LEU A 129 4.31 -6.90 6.13
CA LEU A 129 4.72 -6.82 7.53
C LEU A 129 3.53 -6.51 8.44
N ALA A 130 2.68 -5.55 8.06
CA ALA A 130 1.51 -5.17 8.85
C ALA A 130 0.53 -6.36 9.03
N GLN A 131 0.38 -7.22 8.02
CA GLN A 131 -0.48 -8.41 8.10
C GLN A 131 -0.04 -9.43 9.16
N ILE A 132 1.24 -9.42 9.54
CA ILE A 132 1.78 -10.29 10.59
C ILE A 132 2.11 -9.54 11.88
N GLY A 133 1.69 -8.28 12.00
CA GLY A 133 1.84 -7.46 13.20
C GLY A 133 3.18 -6.74 13.36
N TYR A 134 3.99 -6.66 12.30
CA TYR A 134 5.26 -5.94 12.31
C TYR A 134 5.15 -4.61 11.54
N ARG A 135 5.93 -3.62 11.96
CA ARG A 135 6.18 -2.38 11.23
C ARG A 135 7.66 -2.28 10.87
N PRO A 136 8.05 -1.46 9.88
CA PRO A 136 9.46 -1.19 9.60
C PRO A 136 10.25 -0.73 10.84
N ALA A 137 9.61 0.06 11.72
CA ALA A 137 10.22 0.51 12.98
C ALA A 137 10.45 -0.60 14.02
N ASP A 138 9.88 -1.79 13.84
CA ASP A 138 10.10 -2.96 14.70
C ASP A 138 11.29 -3.81 14.23
N ILE A 139 11.94 -3.45 13.11
CA ILE A 139 13.08 -4.17 12.53
C ILE A 139 14.38 -3.71 13.18
N THR A 140 15.15 -4.65 13.75
CA THR A 140 16.42 -4.34 14.43
C THR A 140 17.58 -4.24 13.46
N TYR A 141 17.60 -5.12 12.45
CA TYR A 141 18.65 -5.20 11.44
C TYR A 141 18.04 -5.35 10.05
N VAL A 142 18.70 -4.76 9.05
CA VAL A 142 18.43 -4.93 7.61
C VAL A 142 19.75 -5.27 6.93
#